data_AF-A0A432YW06-F1
#
_entry.id   AF-A0A432YW06-F1
#
_cell.length_a   1.000
_cell.length_b   1.000
_cell.length_c   1.000
_cell.angle_alpha   90.00
_cell.angle_beta   90.00
_cell.angle_gamma   90.00
#
_symmetry.space_group_name_H-M   'P 1'
#
loop_
_entity.id
_entity.type
_entity.pdbx_description
1 polymer ?
#
loop_
_entity_poly.entity_id
_entity_poly.type
_entity_poly.pdbx_seq_one_letter_code
_entity_poly.pdbx_strand_id
1 'polypeptide(L)' 'MKSLKKSALNLWAGICLIVFTVAVIDIVFYWSDTGFDWVFLGKNVLYAIATGYWVWRLLTQPYRKRNTLEA' A
#
# COMPACT_ATOMS: atom_id res chain seq x y z
N MET A 1 5.07 22.19 -13.32
CA MET A 1 5.51 21.66 -12.00
C MET A 1 4.43 20.91 -11.19
N LYS A 2 3.17 21.37 -11.11
CA LYS A 2 2.09 20.64 -10.40
C LYS A 2 1.74 19.27 -11.00
N SER A 3 1.79 19.14 -12.34
CA SER A 3 1.50 17.88 -13.06
C SER A 3 2.53 16.78 -12.76
N LEU A 4 3.83 17.09 -12.86
CA LEU A 4 4.92 16.13 -12.58
C LEU A 4 4.88 15.58 -11.16
N LYS A 5 4.59 16.42 -10.16
CA LYS A 5 4.39 15.99 -8.76
C LYS A 5 3.22 15.00 -8.62
N LYS A 6 2.13 15.22 -9.36
CA LYS A 6 0.94 14.35 -9.31
C LYS A 6 1.20 13.00 -9.98
N SER A 7 1.89 12.98 -11.13
CA SER A 7 2.31 11.71 -11.76
C SER A 7 3.26 10.91 -10.86
N ALA A 8 4.23 11.57 -10.22
CA ALA A 8 5.14 10.90 -9.30
C ALA A 8 4.41 10.31 -8.07
N LEU A 9 3.46 11.04 -7.49
CA LEU A 9 2.64 10.55 -6.38
C LEU A 9 1.76 9.35 -6.77
N ASN A 10 1.17 9.38 -7.97
CA ASN A 10 0.38 8.26 -8.48
C ASN A 10 1.25 7.02 -8.76
N LEU A 11 2.45 7.21 -9.30
CA LEU A 11 3.42 6.12 -9.51
C LEU A 11 3.80 5.46 -8.18
N TRP A 12 4.15 6.28 -7.18
CA TRP A 12 4.46 5.79 -5.83
C TRP A 12 3.29 5.07 -5.18
N ALA A 13 2.08 5.60 -5.31
CA ALA A 13 0.88 4.94 -4.82
C ALA A 13 0.65 3.57 -5.49
N GLY A 14 0.89 3.47 -6.81
CA GLY A 14 0.83 2.21 -7.55
C GLY A 14 1.86 1.19 -7.05
N ILE A 15 3.10 1.61 -6.80
CA ILE A 15 4.14 0.74 -6.23
C ILE A 15 3.73 0.24 -4.84
N CYS A 16 3.24 1.13 -3.96
CA CYS A 16 2.78 0.71 -2.63
C CYS A 16 1.60 -0.26 -2.72
N LEU A 17 0.69 -0.09 -3.68
CA LEU A 17 -0.44 -1.00 -3.90
C LEU A 17 0.04 -2.40 -4.32
N ILE A 18 1.03 -2.48 -5.22
CA ILE A 18 1.60 -3.75 -5.66
C ILE A 18 2.26 -4.48 -4.48
N VAL A 19 3.11 -3.78 -3.73
CA VAL A 19 3.81 -4.37 -2.57
C VAL A 19 2.81 -4.81 -1.50
N PHE A 20 1.76 -4.02 -1.25
CA PHE A 20 0.67 -4.40 -0.34
C PHE A 20 0.00 -5.71 -0.79
N THR A 21 -0.33 -5.80 -2.07
CA THR A 21 -1.02 -6.97 -2.65
C THR A 21 -0.15 -8.22 -2.56
N VAL A 22 1.14 -8.11 -2.91
CA VAL A 22 2.10 -9.22 -2.80
C VAL A 22 2.24 -9.66 -1.35
N ALA A 23 2.37 -8.73 -0.40
CA ALA A 23 2.48 -9.07 1.02
C ALA A 23 1.24 -9.81 1.54
N VAL A 24 0.04 -9.42 1.11
CA VAL A 24 -1.20 -10.13 1.46
C VAL A 24 -1.24 -11.52 0.84
N ILE A 25 -0.84 -11.67 -0.42
CA ILE A 25 -0.77 -12.98 -1.11
C ILE A 25 0.22 -13.90 -0.37
N ASP A 26 1.39 -13.39 -0.01
CA ASP A 26 2.39 -14.14 0.74
C ASP A 26 1.85 -14.64 2.08
N ILE A 27 1.13 -13.79 2.82
CA ILE A 27 0.52 -14.17 4.10
C ILE A 27 -0.56 -15.23 3.91
N VAL A 28 -1.45 -15.06 2.93
CA VAL A 28 -2.66 -15.90 2.80
C VAL A 28 -2.36 -17.25 2.13
N PHE A 29 -1.48 -17.27 1.13
CA PHE A 29 -1.26 -18.44 0.29
C PHE A 29 0.08 -19.13 0.54
N TYR A 30 1.12 -18.38 0.91
CA TYR A 30 2.48 -18.93 1.01
C TYR A 30 2.98 -19.14 2.43
N TRP A 31 2.30 -18.57 3.44
CA TRP A 31 2.72 -18.75 4.83
C TRP A 31 2.61 -20.19 5.32
N SER A 32 1.63 -20.96 4.83
CA SER A 32 1.57 -22.40 5.13
C SER A 32 2.77 -23.15 4.55
N ASP A 33 3.22 -22.76 3.36
CA ASP A 33 4.30 -23.41 2.62
C ASP A 33 5.67 -23.18 3.27
N THR A 34 5.81 -22.13 4.08
CA THR A 34 7.02 -21.88 4.89
C THR A 34 7.05 -22.65 6.21
N GLY A 35 6.06 -23.53 6.46
CA GLY A 35 5.92 -24.25 7.73
C GLY A 35 5.43 -23.34 8.86
N PHE A 36 4.61 -22.33 8.54
CA PHE A 36 4.12 -21.33 9.47
C PHE A 36 5.23 -20.53 10.16
N ASP A 37 6.26 -20.15 9.42
CA ASP A 37 7.34 -19.32 9.94
C ASP A 37 6.80 -17.95 10.39
N TRP A 38 6.91 -17.67 11.69
CA TRP A 38 6.48 -16.42 12.31
C TRP A 38 7.30 -15.21 11.83
N VAL A 39 8.56 -15.42 11.43
CA VAL A 39 9.40 -14.35 10.87
C VAL A 39 8.89 -13.95 9.48
N PHE A 40 8.54 -14.94 8.65
CA PHE A 40 7.90 -14.71 7.36
C PHE A 40 6.56 -13.97 7.51
N LEU A 41 5.71 -14.39 8.45
CA LEU A 41 4.46 -13.68 8.73
C LEU A 41 4.73 -12.24 9.18
N GLY A 42 5.61 -12.06 10.16
CA GLY A 42 5.93 -10.77 10.75
C GLY A 42 6.41 -9.75 9.70
N LYS A 43 7.34 -10.13 8.83
CA LYS A 43 7.85 -9.23 7.79
C LYS A 43 6.72 -8.79 6.83
N ASN A 44 5.87 -9.74 6.42
CA ASN A 44 4.85 -9.47 5.41
C ASN A 44 3.69 -8.68 6.02
N VAL A 45 3.35 -8.91 7.28
CA VAL A 45 2.39 -8.08 8.03
C VAL A 45 2.91 -6.65 8.16
N LEU A 46 4.19 -6.46 8.49
CA LEU A 46 4.80 -5.13 8.55
C LEU A 46 4.78 -4.44 7.18
N TYR A 47 5.12 -5.17 6.10
CA TYR A 47 5.02 -4.63 4.75
C TYR A 47 3.58 -4.25 4.39
N ALA A 48 2.59 -5.09 4.71
CA ALA A 48 1.18 -4.81 4.45
C ALA A 48 0.69 -3.57 5.22
N ILE A 49 1.03 -3.43 6.50
CA ILE A 49 0.63 -2.27 7.30
C ILE A 49 1.29 -0.99 6.77
N ALA A 50 2.61 -1.02 6.55
CA ALA A 50 3.35 0.15 6.09
C ALA A 50 2.87 0.60 4.71
N THR A 51 2.80 -0.31 3.74
CA THR A 51 2.36 0.03 2.38
C THR A 51 0.88 0.36 2.30
N GLY A 52 0.02 -0.31 3.07
CA GLY A 52 -1.41 0.03 3.19
C GLY A 52 -1.63 1.45 3.73
N TYR A 53 -0.86 1.87 4.75
CA TYR A 53 -0.91 3.24 5.24
C TYR A 53 -0.50 4.26 4.17
N TRP A 54 0.57 3.99 3.42
CA TRP A 54 1.01 4.87 2.33
C TRP A 54 0.00 4.94 1.18
N VAL A 55 -0.61 3.82 0.79
CA VAL A 55 -1.70 3.78 -0.19
C VAL A 55 -2.87 4.65 0.28
N TRP A 56 -3.31 4.50 1.52
CA TRP A 56 -4.39 5.33 2.09
C TRP A 56 -4.03 6.82 2.07
N ARG A 57 -2.81 7.16 2.46
CA ARG A 57 -2.34 8.55 2.53
C ARG A 57 -2.22 9.18 1.13
N LEU A 58 -1.73 8.44 0.16
CA LEU A 58 -1.45 8.94 -1.19
C LEU A 58 -2.67 8.93 -2.11
N LEU A 59 -3.58 7.96 -1.96
CA LEU A 59 -4.78 7.85 -2.79
C LEU A 59 -6.02 8.47 -2.15
N THR A 60 -6.26 8.22 -0.85
CA THR A 60 -7.52 8.56 -0.20
C THR A 60 -7.52 9.98 0.37
N GLN A 61 -6.42 10.40 0.99
CA GLN A 61 -6.31 11.73 1.61
C GLN A 61 -6.41 12.92 0.63
N PRO A 62 -5.74 12.93 -0.54
CA PRO A 62 -5.91 14.01 -1.51
C PRO A 62 -7.26 14.02 -2.21
N TYR A 63 -7.96 12.87 -2.29
CA TYR A 63 -9.32 12.81 -2.83
C TYR A 63 -10.33 13.46 -1.88
N ARG A 64 -10.24 13.17 -0.58
CA ARG A 64 -11.12 13.75 0.45
C ARG A 64 -11.01 15.27 0.52
N LYS A 65 -9.80 15.83 0.38
CA LYS A 65 -9.57 17.28 0.40
C LYS A 65 -10.07 18.00 -0.86
N ARG A 66 -10.19 17.32 -2.00
CA ARG A 66 -10.80 17.91 -3.22
C ARG A 66 -12.31 18.01 -3.08
N ASN A 67 -12.96 16.95 -2.64
CA ASN A 67 -14.43 16.92 -2.54
C ASN A 67 -14.97 17.88 -1.45
N THR A 68 -14.21 18.16 -0.38
CA THR A 68 -14.60 19.16 0.63
C THR A 68 -14.42 20.62 0.18
N LEU A 69 -13.75 20.87 -0.94
CA LEU A 69 -13.60 22.22 -1.53
C LEU A 69 -14.58 22.46 -2.68
N GLU A 70 -15.30 21.42 -3.12
CA GLU A 70 -16.33 21.46 -4.15
C GLU A 70 -17.75 21.37 -3.57
N ALA A 71 -17.89 21.20 -2.24
CA ALA A 71 -19.14 21.21 -1.48
C ALA A 71 -19.26 22.50 -0.65
#